data_AF-A0A6C8G3E1-F1
#
_entry.id   AF-A0A6C8G3E1-F1
#
_cell.length_a   1.000
_cell.length_b   1.000
_cell.length_c   1.000
_cell.angle_alpha   90.00
_cell.angle_beta   90.00
_cell.angle_gamma   90.00
#
_symmetry.space_group_name_H-M   'P 1'
#
loop_
_entity.id
_entity.type
_entity.pdbx_description
1 polymer ?
#
loop_
_entity_poly.entity_id
_entity_poly.type
_entity_poly.pdbx_seq_one_letter_code
_entity_poly.pdbx_strand_id
1 'polypeptide(L)'
;MDAKMLKNYIKQALTIQQEEGDASNNALEKYLAGIAAYNVSKDEEYDFLYANYQALWICANLGESKKALSYAKKCMELMSDTIRAGAIFHYTDIGRFYEEVIRYATNTIAWDLYKHSDSIDELERALKTISHGCNYIDSPDYFYAFDTKVRILLKLGRKEEAYRIVFTCLQQRPDFSDFSDIKEQKEYQDWKKNFATGTM
;
A
#
# COMPACT_ATOMS: atom_id res chain seq x y z
N MET A 1 -28.89 5.12 -22.04
CA MET A 1 -28.18 5.43 -20.77
C MET A 1 -26.73 5.02 -21.02
N ASP A 2 -25.82 5.99 -21.02
CA ASP A 2 -24.52 5.88 -21.69
C ASP A 2 -23.53 5.05 -20.86
N ALA A 3 -23.21 3.84 -21.32
CA ALA A 3 -22.37 2.85 -20.64
C ALA A 3 -20.86 3.21 -20.62
N LYS A 4 -20.52 4.51 -20.62
CA LYS A 4 -19.15 5.03 -20.70
C LYS A 4 -18.88 6.21 -19.75
N MET A 5 -19.75 6.44 -18.78
CA MET A 5 -19.65 7.61 -17.90
C MET A 5 -18.37 7.58 -17.05
N LEU A 6 -18.07 6.44 -16.40
CA LEU A 6 -16.89 6.30 -15.55
C LEU A 6 -15.58 6.53 -16.32
N LYS A 7 -15.45 5.91 -17.49
CA LYS A 7 -14.27 6.05 -18.34
C LYS A 7 -14.03 7.49 -18.79
N ASN A 8 -15.10 8.25 -19.04
CA ASN A 8 -14.99 9.67 -19.38
C ASN A 8 -14.46 10.50 -18.19
N TYR A 9 -14.95 10.22 -16.98
CA TYR A 9 -14.43 10.87 -15.77
C TYR A 9 -12.95 10.54 -15.52
N ILE A 10 -12.54 9.28 -15.70
CA ILE A 10 -11.13 8.87 -15.59
C ILE A 10 -10.27 9.63 -16.60
N LYS A 11 -10.72 9.75 -17.86
CA LYS A 11 -9.99 10.49 -18.88
C LYS A 11 -9.82 11.97 -18.51
N GLN A 12 -10.86 12.60 -17.99
CA GLN A 12 -10.78 13.99 -17.50
C GLN A 12 -9.80 14.12 -16.33
N ALA A 13 -9.86 13.20 -15.37
CA ALA A 13 -8.97 13.19 -14.22
C ALA A 13 -7.49 13.07 -14.64
N LEU A 14 -7.19 12.18 -15.59
CA LEU A 14 -5.85 12.00 -16.15
C LEU A 14 -5.33 13.26 -16.86
N THR A 15 -6.18 13.95 -17.62
CA THR A 15 -5.80 15.24 -18.23
C THR A 15 -5.45 16.27 -17.16
N ILE A 16 -6.24 16.35 -16.09
CA ILE A 16 -5.96 17.25 -14.96
C ILE A 16 -4.63 16.89 -14.27
N GLN A 17 -4.35 15.60 -14.04
CA GLN A 17 -3.08 15.18 -13.43
C GLN A 17 -1.86 15.55 -14.28
N GLN A 18 -2.00 15.54 -15.62
CA GLN A 18 -0.94 15.98 -16.52
C GLN A 18 -0.67 17.50 -16.43
N GLU A 19 -1.69 18.29 -16.13
CA GLU A 19 -1.62 19.76 -16.08
C GLU A 19 -1.26 20.30 -14.68
N GLU A 20 -1.81 19.68 -13.63
CA GLU A 20 -1.75 20.16 -12.25
C GLU A 20 -0.88 19.29 -11.32
N GLY A 21 -0.45 18.12 -11.80
CA GLY A 21 0.31 17.13 -11.02
C GLY A 21 -0.55 15.99 -10.48
N ASP A 22 0.13 14.90 -10.11
CA ASP A 22 -0.51 13.63 -9.78
C ASP A 22 -1.49 13.74 -8.59
N ALA A 23 -1.18 14.56 -7.58
CA ALA A 23 -1.99 14.73 -6.36
C ALA A 23 -2.94 15.94 -6.42
N SER A 24 -3.67 16.10 -7.53
CA SER A 24 -4.62 17.20 -7.73
C SER A 24 -5.99 16.94 -7.08
N ASN A 25 -6.51 17.94 -6.36
CA ASN A 25 -7.90 17.95 -5.86
C ASN A 25 -8.92 17.92 -7.02
N ASN A 26 -8.64 18.61 -8.12
CA ASN A 26 -9.52 18.64 -9.29
C ASN A 26 -9.58 17.25 -9.97
N ALA A 27 -8.45 16.54 -10.01
CA ALA A 27 -8.42 15.17 -10.51
C ALA A 27 -9.21 14.23 -9.58
N LEU A 28 -9.05 14.39 -8.26
CA LEU A 28 -9.82 13.64 -7.26
C LEU A 28 -11.32 13.82 -7.48
N GLU A 29 -11.81 15.06 -7.64
CA GLU A 29 -13.23 15.33 -7.90
C GLU A 29 -13.76 14.54 -9.10
N LYS A 30 -12.97 14.41 -10.18
CA LYS A 30 -13.35 13.60 -11.35
C LYS A 30 -13.38 12.11 -11.04
N TYR A 31 -12.39 11.57 -10.34
CA TYR A 31 -12.43 10.18 -9.90
C TYR A 31 -13.65 9.90 -9.02
N LEU A 32 -13.98 10.80 -8.09
CA LEU A 32 -15.16 10.69 -7.22
C LEU A 32 -16.47 10.73 -8.00
N ALA A 33 -16.58 11.64 -8.98
CA ALA A 33 -17.75 11.70 -9.86
C ALA A 33 -17.90 10.42 -10.69
N GLY A 34 -16.80 9.84 -11.18
CA GLY A 34 -16.79 8.55 -11.85
C GLY A 34 -17.28 7.41 -10.94
N ILE A 35 -16.75 7.34 -9.72
CA ILE A 35 -17.17 6.35 -8.71
C ILE A 35 -18.66 6.48 -8.40
N ALA A 36 -19.17 7.70 -8.24
CA ALA A 36 -20.59 7.96 -7.94
C ALA A 36 -21.52 7.63 -9.12
N ALA A 37 -21.03 7.73 -10.35
CA ALA A 37 -21.78 7.41 -11.57
C ALA A 37 -21.73 5.92 -11.95
N TYR A 38 -20.91 5.11 -11.26
CA TYR A 38 -20.74 3.69 -11.56
C TYR A 38 -22.04 2.91 -11.37
N ASN A 39 -22.40 2.08 -12.36
CA ASN A 39 -23.65 1.32 -12.37
C ASN A 39 -23.44 -0.19 -12.57
N VAL A 40 -22.61 -0.82 -11.72
CA VAL A 40 -22.40 -2.29 -11.65
C VAL A 40 -22.45 -2.97 -13.02
N SER A 41 -21.48 -2.63 -13.86
CA SER A 41 -21.19 -3.34 -15.11
C SER A 41 -19.86 -4.08 -14.96
N LYS A 42 -19.84 -5.36 -15.35
CA LYS A 42 -18.61 -6.17 -15.36
C LYS A 42 -17.53 -5.58 -16.25
N ASP A 43 -17.94 -4.94 -17.34
CA ASP A 43 -17.02 -4.31 -18.31
C ASP A 43 -16.29 -3.08 -17.73
N GLU A 44 -16.75 -2.57 -16.59
CA GLU A 44 -16.19 -1.39 -15.91
C GLU A 44 -15.48 -1.73 -14.60
N GLU A 45 -15.36 -3.00 -14.20
CA GLU A 45 -14.72 -3.38 -12.92
C GLU A 45 -13.28 -2.90 -12.82
N TYR A 46 -12.52 -2.97 -13.92
CA TYR A 46 -11.15 -2.44 -13.98
C TYR A 46 -11.14 -0.91 -13.79
N ASP A 47 -11.98 -0.19 -14.53
CA ASP A 47 -12.06 1.27 -14.45
C ASP A 47 -12.51 1.70 -13.04
N PHE A 48 -13.40 0.93 -12.41
CA PHE A 48 -13.90 1.21 -11.07
C PHE A 48 -12.83 0.99 -10.01
N LEU A 49 -12.05 -0.10 -10.13
CA LEU A 49 -10.87 -0.31 -9.30
C LEU A 49 -9.85 0.80 -9.48
N TYR A 50 -9.57 1.17 -10.73
CA TYR A 50 -8.63 2.25 -11.06
C TYR A 50 -9.03 3.58 -10.42
N ALA A 51 -10.29 3.98 -10.53
CA ALA A 51 -10.77 5.21 -9.91
C ALA A 51 -10.66 5.19 -8.37
N ASN A 52 -10.98 4.06 -7.73
CA ASN A 52 -10.82 3.91 -6.28
C ASN A 52 -9.34 3.93 -5.86
N TYR A 53 -8.45 3.30 -6.64
CA TYR A 53 -7.01 3.33 -6.41
C TYR A 53 -6.44 4.75 -6.51
N GLN A 54 -6.85 5.50 -7.54
CA GLN A 54 -6.42 6.89 -7.70
C GLN A 54 -6.96 7.78 -6.57
N ALA A 55 -8.22 7.57 -6.14
CA ALA A 55 -8.77 8.28 -4.99
C ALA A 55 -8.01 7.96 -3.69
N LEU A 56 -7.62 6.70 -3.47
CA LEU A 56 -6.72 6.28 -2.39
C LEU A 56 -5.40 7.06 -2.44
N TRP A 57 -4.72 7.00 -3.59
CA TRP A 57 -3.39 7.56 -3.76
C TRP A 57 -3.39 9.09 -3.56
N ILE A 58 -4.34 9.80 -4.17
CA ILE A 58 -4.45 11.26 -4.05
C ILE A 58 -4.79 11.65 -2.60
N CYS A 59 -5.77 10.98 -1.97
CA CYS A 59 -6.11 11.27 -0.57
C CYS A 59 -4.93 11.02 0.37
N ALA A 60 -4.13 9.98 0.14
CA ALA A 60 -2.94 9.72 0.94
C ALA A 60 -1.90 10.86 0.81
N ASN A 61 -1.65 11.33 -0.42
CA ASN A 61 -0.71 12.42 -0.68
C ASN A 61 -1.20 13.79 -0.15
N LEU A 62 -2.51 14.00 -0.10
CA LEU A 62 -3.12 15.19 0.50
C LEU A 62 -3.19 15.14 2.04
N GLY A 63 -2.75 14.04 2.67
CA GLY A 63 -2.83 13.86 4.13
C GLY A 63 -4.23 13.52 4.65
N GLU A 64 -5.16 13.17 3.77
CA GLU A 64 -6.56 12.84 4.07
C GLU A 64 -6.71 11.35 4.47
N SER A 65 -5.99 10.94 5.52
CA SER A 65 -5.79 9.53 5.88
C SER A 65 -7.09 8.72 6.04
N LYS A 66 -8.17 9.32 6.56
CA LYS A 66 -9.48 8.64 6.72
C LYS A 66 -10.16 8.35 5.38
N LYS A 67 -10.05 9.28 4.41
CA LYS A 67 -10.57 9.07 3.05
C LYS A 67 -9.72 8.02 2.34
N ALA A 68 -8.39 8.13 2.43
CA ALA A 68 -7.46 7.14 1.89
C ALA A 68 -7.77 5.73 2.40
N LEU A 69 -7.94 5.56 3.72
CA LEU A 69 -8.32 4.27 4.32
C LEU A 69 -9.61 3.69 3.74
N SER A 70 -10.61 4.53 3.50
CA SER A 70 -11.90 4.10 2.95
C SER A 70 -11.72 3.53 1.53
N TYR A 71 -10.94 4.20 0.68
CA TYR A 71 -10.62 3.72 -0.66
C TYR A 71 -9.68 2.51 -0.67
N ALA A 72 -8.73 2.43 0.26
CA ALA A 72 -7.89 1.24 0.44
C ALA A 72 -8.74 0.00 0.75
N LYS A 73 -9.67 0.11 1.70
CA LYS A 73 -10.61 -0.98 2.02
C LYS A 73 -11.46 -1.36 0.80
N LYS A 74 -11.92 -0.36 0.04
CA LYS A 74 -12.70 -0.62 -1.18
C LYS A 74 -11.87 -1.32 -2.27
N CYS A 75 -10.62 -0.93 -2.47
CA CYS A 75 -9.72 -1.62 -3.41
C CYS A 75 -9.52 -3.09 -3.02
N MET A 76 -9.30 -3.37 -1.74
CA MET A 76 -9.15 -4.76 -1.26
C MET A 76 -10.44 -5.57 -1.38
N GLU A 77 -11.61 -4.94 -1.18
CA GLU A 77 -12.91 -5.57 -1.42
C GLU A 77 -13.07 -5.95 -2.89
N LEU A 78 -12.82 -5.02 -3.81
CA LEU A 78 -12.90 -5.25 -5.26
C LEU A 78 -11.92 -6.31 -5.75
N MET A 79 -10.73 -6.37 -5.15
CA MET A 79 -9.70 -7.34 -5.50
C MET A 79 -9.86 -8.71 -4.82
N SER A 80 -10.82 -8.86 -3.90
CA SER A 80 -10.90 -10.03 -3.02
C SER A 80 -11.03 -11.36 -3.79
N ASP A 81 -11.85 -11.40 -4.83
CA ASP A 81 -12.03 -12.60 -5.67
C ASP A 81 -10.79 -12.89 -6.52
N THR A 82 -10.16 -11.87 -7.11
CA THR A 82 -8.92 -11.99 -7.88
C THR A 82 -7.78 -12.53 -7.03
N ILE A 83 -7.63 -12.01 -5.80
CA ILE A 83 -6.64 -12.47 -4.82
C ILE A 83 -6.93 -13.91 -4.41
N ARG A 84 -8.18 -14.23 -4.07
CA ARG A 84 -8.60 -15.57 -3.65
C ARG A 84 -8.39 -16.62 -4.74
N ALA A 85 -8.58 -16.24 -6.00
CA ALA A 85 -8.35 -17.10 -7.15
C ALA A 85 -6.87 -17.27 -7.51
N GLY A 86 -5.96 -16.47 -6.92
CA GLY A 86 -4.55 -16.43 -7.33
C GLY A 86 -4.37 -15.87 -8.75
N ALA A 87 -5.33 -15.09 -9.25
CA ALA A 87 -5.39 -14.62 -10.62
C ALA A 87 -4.62 -13.30 -10.85
N ILE A 88 -3.41 -13.20 -10.27
CA ILE A 88 -2.53 -12.03 -10.40
C ILE A 88 -1.34 -12.43 -11.27
N PHE A 89 -1.43 -12.09 -12.56
CA PHE A 89 -0.42 -12.45 -13.56
C PHE A 89 0.61 -11.31 -13.72
N HIS A 90 1.60 -11.26 -12.82
CA HIS A 90 2.58 -10.16 -12.70
C HIS A 90 3.31 -9.76 -14.00
N TYR A 91 3.42 -10.67 -14.97
CA TYR A 91 4.05 -10.39 -16.28
C TYR A 91 3.17 -9.57 -17.24
N THR A 92 1.94 -9.23 -16.84
CA THR A 92 1.00 -8.40 -17.61
C THR A 92 0.86 -7.02 -16.98
N ASP A 93 0.48 -6.01 -17.77
CA ASP A 93 0.23 -4.66 -17.26
C ASP A 93 -0.88 -4.65 -16.19
N ILE A 94 -1.94 -5.42 -16.41
CA ILE A 94 -3.05 -5.54 -15.45
C ILE A 94 -2.60 -6.24 -14.16
N GLY A 95 -1.73 -7.25 -14.26
CA GLY A 95 -1.16 -7.93 -13.10
C GLY A 95 -0.28 -7.00 -12.28
N ARG A 96 0.62 -6.24 -12.92
CA ARG A 96 1.45 -5.23 -12.24
C ARG A 96 0.61 -4.16 -11.56
N PHE A 97 -0.46 -3.71 -12.23
CA PHE A 97 -1.42 -2.79 -11.63
C PHE A 97 -2.09 -3.39 -10.39
N TYR A 98 -2.52 -4.65 -10.44
CA TYR A 98 -3.09 -5.33 -9.27
C TYR A 98 -2.12 -5.45 -8.10
N GLU A 99 -0.86 -5.77 -8.37
CA GLU A 99 0.18 -5.79 -7.34
C GLU A 99 0.39 -4.41 -6.71
N GLU A 100 0.39 -3.35 -7.51
CA GLU A 100 0.49 -1.98 -7.02
C GLU A 100 -0.69 -1.61 -6.11
N VAL A 101 -1.91 -1.90 -6.55
CA VAL A 101 -3.12 -1.69 -5.74
C VAL A 101 -3.00 -2.43 -4.41
N ILE A 102 -2.55 -3.69 -4.42
CA ILE A 102 -2.39 -4.49 -3.20
C ILE A 102 -1.32 -3.88 -2.29
N ARG A 103 -0.15 -3.51 -2.81
CA ARG A 103 0.93 -2.88 -2.02
C ARG A 103 0.42 -1.62 -1.31
N TYR A 104 -0.17 -0.69 -2.06
CA TYR A 104 -0.66 0.58 -1.49
C TYR A 104 -1.82 0.37 -0.52
N ALA A 105 -2.84 -0.39 -0.90
CA ALA A 105 -4.03 -0.56 -0.06
C ALA A 105 -3.72 -1.30 1.25
N THR A 106 -2.91 -2.37 1.20
CA THR A 106 -2.50 -3.09 2.41
C THR A 106 -1.63 -2.23 3.31
N ASN A 107 -0.73 -1.42 2.75
CA ASN A 107 0.09 -0.47 3.50
C ASN A 107 -0.76 0.58 4.22
N THR A 108 -1.71 1.20 3.52
CA THR A 108 -2.62 2.20 4.12
C THR A 108 -3.46 1.59 5.26
N ILE A 109 -4.02 0.39 5.06
CA ILE A 109 -4.82 -0.28 6.09
C ILE A 109 -3.96 -0.65 7.31
N ALA A 110 -2.78 -1.21 7.09
CA ALA A 110 -1.91 -1.65 8.17
C ALA A 110 -1.31 -0.47 8.95
N TRP A 111 -0.94 0.61 8.26
CA TRP A 111 -0.45 1.83 8.88
C TRP A 111 -1.51 2.49 9.78
N ASP A 112 -2.76 2.56 9.31
CA ASP A 112 -3.87 3.10 10.10
C ASP A 112 -4.08 2.30 11.40
N LEU A 113 -4.12 0.97 11.31
CA LEU A 113 -4.22 0.09 12.49
C LEU A 113 -3.02 0.26 13.44
N TYR A 114 -1.80 0.34 12.91
CA TYR A 114 -0.60 0.60 13.71
C TYR A 114 -0.70 1.91 14.50
N LYS A 115 -1.18 2.98 13.85
CA LYS A 115 -1.29 4.32 14.44
C LYS A 115 -2.38 4.41 15.51
N HIS A 116 -3.47 3.67 15.34
CA HIS A 116 -4.70 3.89 16.11
C HIS A 116 -5.11 2.73 17.01
N SER A 117 -4.40 1.62 16.99
CA SER A 117 -4.68 0.47 17.84
C SER A 117 -3.48 0.04 18.67
N ASP A 118 -3.71 -0.26 19.95
CA ASP A 118 -2.78 -0.95 20.84
C ASP A 118 -3.20 -2.40 21.12
N SER A 119 -4.29 -2.86 20.51
CA SER A 119 -4.76 -4.23 20.66
C SER A 119 -3.91 -5.20 19.85
N ILE A 120 -3.41 -6.24 20.51
CA ILE A 120 -2.58 -7.29 19.89
C ILE A 120 -3.33 -7.93 18.72
N ASP A 121 -4.62 -8.22 18.88
CA ASP A 121 -5.42 -8.84 17.81
C ASP A 121 -5.52 -7.94 16.57
N GLU A 122 -5.63 -6.63 16.76
CA GLU A 122 -5.70 -5.68 15.63
C GLU A 122 -4.34 -5.50 14.97
N LEU A 123 -3.26 -5.49 15.75
CA LEU A 123 -1.89 -5.42 15.25
C LEU A 123 -1.49 -6.71 14.51
N GLU A 124 -1.94 -7.88 14.95
CA GLU A 124 -1.75 -9.13 14.21
C GLU A 124 -2.56 -9.15 12.90
N ARG A 125 -3.77 -8.57 12.89
CA ARG A 125 -4.52 -8.34 11.63
C ARG A 125 -3.80 -7.37 10.70
N ALA A 126 -3.22 -6.30 11.24
CA ALA A 126 -2.41 -5.35 10.49
C ALA A 126 -1.18 -6.05 9.89
N LEU A 127 -0.48 -6.86 10.69
CA LEU A 127 0.70 -7.63 10.27
C LEU A 127 0.37 -8.62 9.16
N LYS A 128 -0.76 -9.34 9.28
CA LYS A 128 -1.25 -10.24 8.22
C LYS A 128 -1.55 -9.46 6.94
N THR A 129 -2.20 -8.31 7.06
CA THR A 129 -2.58 -7.45 5.93
C THR A 129 -1.34 -6.94 5.19
N ILE A 130 -0.38 -6.33 5.88
CA ILE A 130 0.84 -5.82 5.25
C ILE A 130 1.73 -6.93 4.71
N SER A 131 1.77 -8.09 5.37
CA SER A 131 2.55 -9.24 4.87
C SER A 131 2.06 -9.72 3.52
N HIS A 132 0.75 -9.60 3.23
CA HIS A 132 0.23 -9.89 1.89
C HIS A 132 0.76 -8.89 0.85
N GLY A 133 0.77 -7.60 1.16
CA GLY A 133 1.37 -6.58 0.30
C GLY A 133 2.87 -6.79 0.04
N CYS A 134 3.61 -7.16 1.09
CA CYS A 134 5.05 -7.44 1.00
C CYS A 134 5.41 -8.59 0.06
N ASN A 135 4.47 -9.51 -0.24
CA ASN A 135 4.72 -10.61 -1.20
C ASN A 135 4.91 -10.10 -2.64
N TYR A 136 4.52 -8.86 -2.93
CA TYR A 136 4.62 -8.24 -4.24
C TYR A 136 5.69 -7.14 -4.28
N ILE A 137 6.70 -7.19 -3.39
CA ILE A 137 7.85 -6.28 -3.44
C ILE A 137 8.97 -6.94 -4.24
N ASP A 138 9.33 -6.31 -5.35
CA ASP A 138 10.38 -6.75 -6.28
C ASP A 138 11.51 -5.71 -6.45
N SER A 139 11.32 -4.49 -5.93
CA SER A 139 12.26 -3.37 -6.00
C SER A 139 12.41 -2.66 -4.64
N PRO A 140 13.60 -2.10 -4.33
CA PRO A 140 13.83 -1.20 -3.19
C PRO A 140 12.93 0.05 -3.14
N ASP A 141 12.26 0.39 -4.24
CA ASP A 141 11.31 1.51 -4.29
C ASP A 141 10.06 1.25 -3.42
N TYR A 142 9.75 -0.03 -3.17
CA TYR A 142 8.58 -0.44 -2.39
C TYR A 142 8.90 -0.81 -0.93
N PHE A 143 10.12 -0.55 -0.46
CA PHE A 143 10.53 -0.87 0.92
C PHE A 143 9.74 -0.11 1.99
N TYR A 144 8.99 0.95 1.64
CA TYR A 144 8.06 1.61 2.56
C TYR A 144 7.05 0.63 3.20
N ALA A 145 6.63 -0.40 2.47
CA ALA A 145 5.71 -1.41 3.01
C ALA A 145 6.40 -2.32 4.03
N PHE A 146 7.70 -2.59 3.86
CA PHE A 146 8.51 -3.24 4.89
C PHE A 146 8.69 -2.37 6.13
N ASP A 147 8.78 -1.03 5.99
CA ASP A 147 8.81 -0.13 7.15
C ASP A 147 7.55 -0.27 8.02
N THR A 148 6.36 -0.20 7.41
CA THR A 148 5.10 -0.44 8.13
C THR A 148 5.10 -1.80 8.83
N LYS A 149 5.52 -2.86 8.14
CA LYS A 149 5.61 -4.22 8.73
C LYS A 149 6.56 -4.27 9.92
N VAL A 150 7.74 -3.65 9.81
CA VAL A 150 8.74 -3.57 10.89
C VAL A 150 8.18 -2.83 12.09
N ARG A 151 7.50 -1.70 11.89
CA ARG A 151 6.91 -0.92 13.00
C ARG A 151 5.82 -1.70 13.74
N ILE A 152 4.99 -2.45 13.00
CA ILE A 152 3.99 -3.35 13.61
C ILE A 152 4.67 -4.46 14.43
N LEU A 153 5.70 -5.12 13.87
CA LEU A 153 6.46 -6.16 14.57
C LEU A 153 7.11 -5.63 15.86
N LEU A 154 7.72 -4.44 15.80
CA LEU A 154 8.31 -3.80 16.98
C LEU A 154 7.25 -3.47 18.03
N LYS A 155 6.09 -2.98 17.62
CA LYS A 155 4.96 -2.71 18.53
C LYS A 155 4.41 -3.99 19.18
N LEU A 156 4.47 -5.12 18.47
CA LEU A 156 4.16 -6.46 18.98
C LEU A 156 5.30 -7.10 19.81
N GLY A 157 6.44 -6.43 19.96
CA GLY A 157 7.61 -6.98 20.67
C GLY A 157 8.41 -8.04 19.89
N ARG A 158 8.12 -8.26 18.60
CA ARG A 158 8.74 -9.26 17.72
C ARG A 158 10.02 -8.72 17.07
N LYS A 159 11.00 -8.35 17.90
CA LYS A 159 12.21 -7.60 17.48
C LYS A 159 13.11 -8.37 16.51
N GLU A 160 13.31 -9.66 16.72
CA GLU A 160 14.14 -10.51 15.84
C GLU A 160 13.65 -10.45 14.39
N GLU A 161 12.34 -10.62 14.18
CA GLU A 161 11.74 -10.59 12.84
C GLU A 161 11.84 -9.19 12.22
N ALA A 162 11.59 -8.15 13.01
CA ALA A 162 11.73 -6.77 12.57
C ALA A 162 13.16 -6.45 12.11
N TYR A 163 14.16 -6.80 12.92
CA TYR A 163 15.55 -6.49 12.63
C TYR A 163 16.12 -7.28 11.45
N ARG A 164 15.67 -8.51 11.22
CA ARG A 164 16.00 -9.24 9.98
C ARG A 164 15.54 -8.50 8.73
N ILE A 165 14.32 -7.96 8.74
CA ILE A 165 13.79 -7.18 7.60
C ILE A 165 14.62 -5.91 7.40
N VAL A 166 14.89 -5.16 8.48
CA VAL A 166 15.71 -3.94 8.43
C VAL A 166 17.10 -4.24 7.88
N PHE A 167 17.74 -5.32 8.35
CA PHE A 167 19.05 -5.74 7.89
C PHE A 167 19.05 -6.09 6.39
N THR A 168 18.09 -6.88 5.93
CA THR A 168 17.97 -7.26 4.52
C THR A 168 17.70 -6.05 3.61
N CYS A 169 16.85 -5.11 4.04
CA CYS A 169 16.59 -3.89 3.27
C CYS A 169 17.83 -3.00 3.19
N LEU A 170 18.53 -2.78 4.31
CA LEU A 170 19.73 -1.94 4.35
C LEU A 170 20.96 -2.57 3.66
N GLN A 171 20.98 -3.90 3.44
CA GLN A 171 21.97 -4.54 2.58
C GLN A 171 21.77 -4.17 1.11
N GLN A 172 20.52 -4.05 0.66
CA GLN A 172 20.18 -3.70 -0.72
C GLN A 172 20.18 -2.18 -0.96
N ARG A 173 19.70 -1.41 0.02
CA ARG A 173 19.58 0.05 -0.03
C ARG A 173 20.07 0.68 1.30
N PRO A 174 21.39 0.89 1.46
CA PRO A 174 21.98 1.36 2.72
C PRO A 174 21.54 2.77 3.17
N ASP A 175 21.01 3.56 2.24
CA ASP A 175 20.51 4.93 2.38
C ASP A 175 18.97 5.00 2.51
N PHE A 176 18.29 3.86 2.66
CA PHE A 176 16.83 3.84 2.82
C PHE A 176 16.41 4.62 4.08
N SER A 177 15.79 5.78 3.87
CA SER A 177 15.55 6.80 4.90
C SER A 177 14.60 6.35 6.01
N ASP A 178 13.62 5.51 5.69
CA ASP A 178 12.54 5.15 6.61
C ASP A 178 13.05 4.31 7.80
N PHE A 179 14.24 3.72 7.67
CA PHE A 179 14.93 2.99 8.75
C PHE A 179 16.04 3.78 9.44
N SER A 180 16.17 5.09 9.21
CA SER A 180 17.22 5.88 9.85
C SER A 180 17.10 5.87 11.38
N ASP A 181 15.88 5.96 11.90
CA ASP A 181 15.58 5.87 13.34
C ASP A 181 15.96 4.51 13.94
N ILE A 182 15.69 3.40 13.23
CA ILE A 182 16.02 2.05 13.69
C ILE A 182 17.51 1.76 13.55
N LYS A 183 18.13 2.23 12.46
CA LYS A 183 19.57 2.06 12.18
C LYS A 183 20.42 2.67 13.29
N GLU A 184 19.96 3.72 13.96
CA GLU A 184 20.72 4.38 15.04
C GLU A 184 20.48 3.76 16.43
N GLN A 185 19.50 2.87 16.58
CA GLN A 185 19.20 2.24 17.86
C GLN A 185 20.34 1.32 18.30
N LYS A 186 20.80 1.51 19.54
CA LYS A 186 21.81 0.64 20.17
C LYS A 186 21.40 -0.83 20.13
N GLU A 187 20.13 -1.13 20.39
CA GLU A 187 19.61 -2.50 20.38
C GLU A 187 19.76 -3.17 19.01
N TYR A 188 19.40 -2.46 17.93
CA TYR A 188 19.59 -2.97 16.57
C TYR A 188 21.07 -3.14 16.21
N GLN A 189 21.95 -2.22 16.63
CA GLN A 189 23.39 -2.33 16.39
C GLN A 189 24.02 -3.52 17.12
N ASP A 190 23.64 -3.73 18.38
CA ASP A 190 24.09 -4.89 19.18
C ASP A 190 23.58 -6.20 18.54
N TRP A 191 22.31 -6.24 18.14
CA TRP A 191 21.72 -7.38 17.41
C TRP A 191 22.46 -7.66 16.10
N LYS A 192 22.68 -6.65 15.27
CA LYS A 192 23.34 -6.75 13.96
C LYS A 192 24.76 -7.31 14.09
N LYS A 193 25.50 -6.88 15.13
CA LYS A 193 26.84 -7.39 15.40
C LYS A 193 26.80 -8.89 15.69
N ASN A 194 25.91 -9.33 16.59
CA ASN A 194 25.77 -10.74 16.96
C ASN A 194 25.28 -11.61 15.79
N PHE A 195 24.36 -11.07 14.98
CA PHE A 195 23.87 -11.70 13.76
C PHE A 195 25.01 -11.95 12.76
N ALA A 196 25.83 -10.93 12.51
CA ALA A 196 26.95 -11.02 11.57
C ALA A 196 28.07 -11.96 12.03
N THR A 197 28.27 -12.10 13.34
CA THR A 197 29.30 -12.99 13.91
C THR A 197 28.80 -14.42 14.16
N GLY A 198 27.52 -14.73 13.90
CA GLY A 198 26.93 -16.05 14.14
C GLY A 198 26.85 -16.42 15.62
N THR A 199 26.79 -15.42 16.51
CA THR A 199 26.79 -15.60 17.98
C THR A 199 25.41 -15.38 18.60
N MET A 200 24.35 -15.61 17.83
CA MET A 200 22.96 -15.55 18.29
C MET A 200 22.47 -16.91 18.78
#